data_AF-A0A9D3WL52-F1
#
_entry.id   AF-A0A9D3WL52-F1
#
_cell.length_a   1.000
_cell.length_b   1.000
_cell.length_c   1.000
_cell.angle_alpha   90.00
_cell.angle_beta   90.00
_cell.angle_gamma   90.00
#
_symmetry.space_group_name_H-M   'P 1'
#
loop_
_entity.id
_entity.type
_entity.pdbx_description
1 polymer ?
#
loop_
_entity_poly.entity_id
_entity_poly.type
_entity_poly.pdbx_seq_one_letter_code
_entity_poly.pdbx_strand_id
1 'polypeptide(L)'
;MTYGFHFCKTFSGSSFIQGPLSSTFPIENWNNLMTMRTLKNHLDRTKSFPFVKRIADFHLLLFLAMFHGLGSDVPALAGCVSTKTAIPEGYQLLIKSMANTS
;
A
#
# COMPACT_ATOMS: atom_id res chain seq x y z
N MET A 1 -17.62 26.35 -8.69
CA MET A 1 -16.83 25.88 -7.53
C MET A 1 -17.72 24.97 -6.70
N THR A 2 -17.61 23.66 -6.90
CA THR A 2 -18.48 22.65 -6.28
C THR A 2 -17.59 21.55 -5.71
N TYR A 3 -17.36 21.57 -4.40
CA TYR A 3 -16.83 20.43 -3.66
C TYR A 3 -18.00 19.78 -2.92
N GLY A 4 -18.66 18.85 -3.60
CA GLY A 4 -19.64 17.96 -2.99
C GLY A 4 -18.92 16.75 -2.43
N PHE A 5 -18.69 16.72 -1.11
CA PHE A 5 -18.32 15.50 -0.40
C PHE A 5 -19.52 14.55 -0.39
N HIS A 6 -19.61 13.69 -1.41
CA HIS A 6 -20.61 12.62 -1.46
C HIS A 6 -20.13 11.43 -0.64
N PHE A 7 -20.36 11.51 0.68
CA PHE A 7 -20.21 10.42 1.62
C PHE A 7 -21.35 9.41 1.39
N CYS A 8 -21.10 8.37 0.60
CA CYS A 8 -22.09 7.32 0.34
C CYS A 8 -22.18 6.37 1.55
N LYS A 9 -23.20 6.57 2.40
CA LYS A 9 -23.75 5.55 3.30
C LYS A 9 -24.49 4.51 2.45
N THR A 10 -24.23 3.22 2.70
CA THR A 10 -25.21 2.15 3.05
C THR A 10 -24.63 0.76 2.72
N PHE A 11 -24.37 -0.07 3.74
CA PHE A 11 -24.50 -1.52 3.60
C PHE A 11 -25.20 -2.06 4.85
N SER A 12 -26.45 -2.47 4.63
CA SER A 12 -27.32 -3.19 5.56
C SER A 12 -27.20 -4.68 5.25
N GLY A 13 -27.09 -5.53 6.27
CA GLY A 13 -27.27 -6.97 6.14
C GLY A 13 -26.03 -7.81 6.43
N SER A 14 -25.96 -8.29 7.67
CA SER A 14 -25.49 -9.61 8.12
C SER A 14 -24.58 -10.46 7.23
N SER A 15 -23.49 -10.93 7.88
CA SER A 15 -22.63 -12.10 7.61
C SER A 15 -21.31 -11.86 6.85
N PHE A 16 -20.21 -12.27 7.51
CA PHE A 16 -18.78 -12.22 7.16
C PHE A 16 -18.01 -10.90 7.40
N ILE A 17 -17.52 -10.72 8.63
CA ILE A 17 -16.33 -9.89 8.92
C ILE A 17 -15.11 -10.62 8.33
N GLN A 18 -14.88 -10.47 7.03
CA GLN A 18 -13.57 -10.67 6.41
C GLN A 18 -13.48 -9.70 5.24
N GLY A 19 -13.12 -8.45 5.56
CA GLY A 19 -12.90 -7.41 4.56
C GLY A 19 -11.72 -7.76 3.63
N PRO A 20 -11.53 -7.02 2.51
CA PRO A 20 -10.52 -7.31 1.49
C PRO A 20 -9.06 -7.19 1.97
N LEU A 21 -8.85 -6.88 3.24
CA LEU A 21 -7.55 -6.87 3.92
C LEU A 21 -7.47 -8.09 4.84
N SER A 22 -7.08 -9.23 4.29
CA SER A 22 -6.76 -10.42 5.09
C SER A 22 -5.48 -10.15 5.88
N SER A 23 -5.61 -9.99 7.20
CA SER A 23 -4.48 -9.91 8.12
C SER A 23 -4.00 -11.31 8.50
N THR A 24 -3.16 -11.92 7.65
CA THR A 24 -2.43 -13.16 7.96
C THR A 24 -0.97 -12.87 8.34
N PHE A 25 -0.62 -11.60 8.57
CA PHE A 25 0.75 -11.20 8.92
C PHE A 25 0.88 -11.14 10.44
N PRO A 26 1.78 -11.93 11.07
CA PRO A 26 1.92 -11.95 12.52
C PRO A 26 2.46 -10.60 13.04
N ILE A 27 1.72 -10.02 13.99
CA ILE A 27 2.03 -8.75 14.66
C ILE A 27 2.84 -9.07 15.92
N GLU A 28 4.13 -9.36 15.79
CA GLU A 28 5.03 -9.48 16.94
C GLU A 28 6.40 -8.88 16.61
N ASN A 29 6.76 -7.82 17.35
CA ASN A 29 8.07 -7.16 17.41
C ASN A 29 8.38 -6.07 16.35
N TRP A 30 7.96 -4.84 16.68
CA TRP A 30 8.13 -3.57 15.93
C TRP A 30 9.58 -3.05 15.89
N ASN A 31 10.58 -3.93 15.84
CA ASN A 31 12.00 -3.57 15.81
C ASN A 31 12.78 -4.20 14.65
N ASN A 32 12.08 -4.85 13.70
CA ASN A 32 12.72 -5.21 12.44
C ASN A 32 12.76 -3.95 11.59
N LEU A 33 13.88 -3.24 11.66
CA LEU A 33 14.22 -2.11 10.81
C LEU A 33 13.88 -2.48 9.37
N MET A 34 12.71 -2.07 8.88
CA MET A 34 12.37 -2.23 7.46
C MET A 34 13.44 -1.44 6.72
N THR A 35 14.31 -2.13 6.00
CA THR A 35 15.41 -1.51 5.26
C THR A 35 15.05 -1.45 3.78
N MET A 36 15.76 -0.60 3.01
CA MET A 36 15.63 -0.59 1.54
C MET A 36 15.90 -1.98 0.93
N ARG A 37 16.72 -2.81 1.59
CA ARG A 37 16.93 -4.22 1.22
C ARG A 37 15.66 -5.06 1.39
N THR A 38 14.90 -4.86 2.46
CA THR A 38 13.60 -5.53 2.68
C THR A 38 12.60 -5.14 1.59
N LEU A 39 12.55 -3.84 1.24
CA LEU A 39 11.73 -3.35 0.13
C LEU A 39 12.12 -4.00 -1.20
N LYS A 40 13.41 -4.04 -1.53
CA LYS A 40 13.94 -4.68 -2.74
C LYS A 40 13.58 -6.16 -2.82
N ASN A 41 13.85 -6.91 -1.74
CA ASN A 41 13.53 -8.33 -1.66
C ASN A 41 12.03 -8.60 -1.84
N HIS A 42 11.18 -7.75 -1.28
CA HIS A 42 9.72 -7.86 -1.46
C HIS A 42 9.30 -7.61 -2.91
N LEU A 43 9.83 -6.57 -3.55
CA LEU A 43 9.53 -6.26 -4.96
C LEU A 43 10.06 -7.34 -5.92
N ASP A 44 11.23 -7.91 -5.64
CA ASP A 44 11.83 -8.99 -6.43
C ASP A 44 11.05 -10.30 -6.31
N ARG A 45 10.64 -10.69 -5.10
CA ARG A 45 9.79 -11.87 -4.86
C ARG A 45 8.43 -11.74 -5.53
N THR A 46 7.89 -10.52 -5.57
CA THR A 46 6.57 -10.25 -6.14
C THR A 46 6.62 -9.77 -7.59
N LYS A 47 7.77 -9.88 -8.27
CA LYS A 47 7.99 -9.35 -9.63
C LYS A 47 7.08 -9.93 -10.71
N SER A 48 6.45 -11.07 -10.46
CA SER A 48 5.48 -11.71 -11.36
C SER A 48 4.07 -11.12 -11.24
N PHE A 49 3.76 -10.39 -10.16
CA PHE A 49 2.42 -9.84 -9.93
C PHE A 49 2.26 -8.41 -10.49
N PRO A 50 1.04 -7.92 -10.74
CA PRO A 50 0.81 -6.51 -11.03
C PRO A 50 1.29 -5.62 -9.87
N PHE A 51 1.86 -4.44 -10.17
CA PHE A 51 2.47 -3.58 -9.15
C PHE A 51 1.51 -3.20 -8.02
N VAL A 52 0.23 -2.99 -8.35
CA VAL A 52 -0.85 -2.74 -7.37
C VAL A 52 -0.96 -3.84 -6.33
N LYS A 53 -0.80 -5.10 -6.75
CA LYS A 53 -0.81 -6.26 -5.86
C LYS A 53 0.49 -6.39 -5.06
N ARG A 54 1.61 -5.88 -5.58
CA ARG A 54 2.90 -5.87 -4.86
C ARG A 54 2.88 -4.89 -3.70
N ILE A 55 2.23 -3.73 -3.88
CA ILE A 55 2.15 -2.70 -2.85
C ILE A 55 0.91 -2.81 -1.94
N ALA A 56 0.05 -3.80 -2.19
CA ALA A 56 -1.14 -4.09 -1.38
C ALA A 56 -0.79 -4.76 -0.04
N ASP A 57 0.18 -4.21 0.66
CA ASP A 57 0.64 -4.67 1.97
C ASP A 57 0.65 -3.47 2.93
N PHE A 58 -0.02 -3.61 4.06
CA PHE A 58 -0.17 -2.53 5.04
C PHE A 58 1.18 -2.10 5.62
N HIS A 59 2.10 -3.03 5.87
CA HIS A 59 3.41 -2.72 6.44
C HIS A 59 4.30 -2.03 5.40
N LEU A 60 4.17 -2.41 4.13
CA LEU A 60 4.83 -1.71 3.04
C LEU A 60 4.30 -0.27 2.89
N LEU A 61 2.99 -0.07 2.93
CA LEU A 61 2.40 1.28 2.88
C LEU A 61 2.81 2.13 4.08
N LEU A 62 2.85 1.53 5.29
CA LEU A 62 3.35 2.19 6.49
C LEU A 62 4.82 2.54 6.37
N PHE A 63 5.64 1.64 5.81
CA PHE A 63 7.05 1.88 5.54
C PHE A 63 7.25 3.05 4.57
N LEU A 64 6.49 3.08 3.46
CA LEU A 64 6.50 4.18 2.50
C LEU A 64 6.08 5.51 3.14
N ALA A 65 5.11 5.47 4.07
CA ALA A 65 4.66 6.66 4.78
C ALA A 65 5.75 7.30 5.67
N MET A 66 6.73 6.51 6.12
CA MET A 66 7.85 7.00 6.91
C MET A 66 8.95 7.69 6.08
N PHE A 67 8.94 7.56 4.75
CA PHE A 67 9.90 8.25 3.89
C PHE A 67 9.47 9.68 3.59
N HIS A 68 10.44 10.60 3.74
CA HIS A 68 10.25 12.02 3.47
C HIS A 68 9.77 12.22 2.02
N GLY A 69 8.51 12.65 1.87
CA GLY A 69 7.88 12.91 0.57
C GLY A 69 6.75 11.95 0.18
N LEU A 70 6.67 10.75 0.77
CA LEU A 70 5.61 9.78 0.44
C LEU A 70 4.47 9.72 1.44
N GLY A 71 4.67 10.24 2.65
CA GLY A 71 3.65 10.28 3.70
C GLY A 71 2.33 10.93 3.26
N SER A 72 2.38 12.01 2.48
CA SER A 72 1.20 12.69 1.94
C SER A 72 0.49 11.90 0.84
N ASP A 73 1.19 10.99 0.16
CA ASP A 73 0.70 10.24 -0.99
C ASP A 73 0.20 8.84 -0.63
N VAL A 74 0.49 8.35 0.58
CA VAL A 74 0.04 7.05 1.06
C VAL A 74 -1.49 6.89 1.02
N PRO A 75 -2.33 7.89 1.35
CA PRO A 75 -3.78 7.78 1.17
C PRO A 75 -4.19 7.56 -0.31
N ALA A 76 -3.50 8.19 -1.26
CA ALA A 76 -3.75 8.00 -2.69
C ALA A 76 -3.30 6.60 -3.15
N LEU A 77 -2.14 6.12 -2.68
CA LEU A 77 -1.66 4.76 -2.93
C LEU A 77 -2.60 3.70 -2.34
N ALA A 78 -3.07 3.91 -1.11
CA ALA A 78 -4.04 3.05 -0.45
C ALA A 78 -5.39 3.05 -1.19
N GLY A 79 -5.81 4.22 -1.71
CA GLY A 79 -6.95 4.35 -2.60
C GLY A 79 -6.80 3.47 -3.85
N CYS A 80 -5.64 3.53 -4.51
CA CYS A 80 -5.36 2.71 -5.70
C CYS A 80 -5.36 1.20 -5.39
N VAL A 81 -4.84 0.81 -4.23
CA VAL A 81 -4.88 -0.58 -3.76
C VAL A 81 -6.33 -1.02 -3.50
N SER A 82 -7.13 -0.17 -2.87
CA SER A 82 -8.52 -0.46 -2.52
C SER A 82 -9.41 -0.61 -3.75
N THR A 83 -9.27 0.30 -4.72
CA THR A 83 -10.02 0.28 -5.99
C THR A 83 -9.41 -0.67 -7.02
N LYS A 84 -8.26 -1.29 -6.72
CA LYS A 84 -7.46 -2.09 -7.65
C LYS A 84 -7.10 -1.35 -8.94
N THR A 85 -6.99 -0.03 -8.88
CA THR A 85 -6.60 0.80 -10.02
C THR A 85 -5.10 0.83 -10.21
N ALA A 86 -4.67 1.02 -11.46
CA ALA A 86 -3.25 1.15 -11.78
C ALA A 86 -2.62 2.33 -10.99
N ILE A 87 -1.46 2.07 -10.40
CA ILE A 87 -0.68 3.12 -9.72
C ILE A 87 0.03 3.97 -10.78
N PRO A 88 -0.02 5.30 -10.68
CA PRO A 88 0.68 6.18 -11.61
C PRO A 88 2.16 5.85 -11.73
N GLU A 89 2.71 5.93 -12.94
CA GLU A 89 4.09 5.53 -13.24
C GLU A 89 5.12 6.23 -12.33
N GLY A 90 4.93 7.52 -12.04
CA GLY A 90 5.82 8.29 -11.17
C GLY A 90 6.02 7.64 -9.79
N TYR A 91 4.95 7.14 -9.16
CA TYR A 91 5.05 6.43 -7.89
C TYR A 91 5.74 5.06 -8.04
N GLN A 92 5.50 4.36 -9.14
CA GLN A 92 6.17 3.08 -9.39
C GLN A 92 7.68 3.27 -9.52
N LEU A 93 8.12 4.30 -10.25
CA LEU A 93 9.53 4.64 -10.43
C LEU A 93 10.16 5.06 -9.12
N LEU A 94 9.50 5.92 -8.35
CA LEU A 94 10.00 6.36 -7.05
C LEU A 94 10.21 5.19 -6.08
N ILE A 95 9.20 4.31 -5.96
CA ILE A 95 9.28 3.11 -5.09
C ILE A 95 10.39 2.15 -5.55
N LYS A 96 10.54 1.94 -6.87
CA LYS A 96 11.63 1.14 -7.43
C LYS A 96 13.00 1.78 -7.20
N SER A 97 13.12 3.09 -7.34
CA SER A 97 14.38 3.83 -7.09
C SER A 97 14.81 3.74 -5.63
N MET A 98 13.87 3.85 -4.69
CA MET A 98 14.14 3.62 -3.27
C MET A 98 14.61 2.19 -2.99
N ALA A 99 14.03 1.19 -3.66
CA ALA A 99 14.48 -0.19 -3.53
C ALA A 99 15.90 -0.41 -4.08
N ASN A 100 16.29 0.35 -5.11
CA ASN A 100 17.59 0.25 -5.78
C ASN A 100 18.69 1.08 -5.13
N THR A 101 18.40 1.89 -4.11
CA THR A 101 19.41 2.64 -3.35
C THR A 101 20.19 1.79 -2.34
N SER A 102 19.96 0.46 -2.31
CA SER A 102 20.61 -0.54 -1.45
C SER A 102 21.66 -1.36 -2.16
#